data_AF-A0A7N2MPJ2-F1
#
_entry.id   AF-A0A7N2MPJ2-F1
#
_cell.length_a   1.000
_cell.length_b   1.000
_cell.length_c   1.000
_cell.angle_alpha   90.00
_cell.angle_beta   90.00
_cell.angle_gamma   90.00
#
_symmetry.space_group_name_H-M   'P 1'
#
loop_
_entity.id
_entity.type
_entity.pdbx_description
1 polymer ?
#
loop_
_entity_poly.entity_id
_entity_poly.type
_entity_poly.pdbx_seq_one_letter_code
_entity_poly.pdbx_strand_id
1 'polypeptide(L)'
;MCKKKDKNAVDKLLTQHVILNSLAFNVVQTLPFICFVQGVAAYGLVYKLPSYSTLRTKLIPNSRIEVGEYVSKVKKSWVTTGCTLMSDME
;
A
#
# COMPACT_ATOMS: atom_id res chain seq x y z
N MET A 1 -23.86 -24.73 -4.78
CA MET A 1 -24.26 -23.34 -5.08
C MET A 1 -23.38 -22.40 -4.27
N CYS A 2 -22.30 -21.85 -4.86
CA CYS A 2 -21.45 -20.87 -4.17
C CYS A 2 -22.26 -19.60 -3.93
N LYS A 3 -22.53 -19.26 -2.68
CA LYS A 3 -23.14 -17.98 -2.29
C LYS A 3 -22.27 -16.88 -2.91
N LYS A 4 -22.79 -16.14 -3.91
CA LYS A 4 -22.15 -14.92 -4.39
C LYS A 4 -22.03 -14.03 -3.15
N LYS A 5 -20.81 -13.92 -2.59
CA LYS A 5 -20.53 -12.91 -1.56
C LYS A 5 -21.03 -11.60 -2.15
N ASP A 6 -21.91 -10.93 -1.42
CA ASP A 6 -22.69 -9.83 -1.93
C ASP A 6 -21.75 -8.69 -2.34
N LYS A 7 -21.38 -8.65 -3.63
CA LYS A 7 -20.40 -7.71 -4.17
C LYS A 7 -20.81 -6.28 -3.85
N ASN A 8 -22.12 -6.02 -3.91
CA ASN A 8 -22.72 -4.74 -3.61
C ASN A 8 -22.44 -4.30 -2.15
N ALA A 9 -22.43 -5.23 -1.20
CA ALA A 9 -22.11 -4.92 0.19
C ALA A 9 -20.64 -4.47 0.35
N VAL A 10 -19.71 -5.10 -0.37
CA VAL A 10 -18.29 -4.73 -0.36
C VAL A 10 -18.06 -3.39 -1.06
N ASP A 11 -18.69 -3.17 -2.22
CA ASP A 11 -18.61 -1.93 -2.98
C ASP A 11 -19.16 -0.73 -2.17
N LYS A 12 -20.22 -0.95 -1.38
CA LYS A 12 -20.77 0.06 -0.47
C LYS A 12 -19.78 0.44 0.65
N LEU A 13 -19.10 -0.54 1.25
CA LEU A 13 -18.08 -0.28 2.28
C LEU A 13 -16.90 0.52 1.71
N LEU A 14 -16.44 0.18 0.50
CA LEU A 14 -15.42 0.94 -0.21
C LEU A 14 -15.86 2.39 -0.45
N THR A 15 -17.09 2.57 -0.98
CA THR A 15 -17.66 3.90 -1.25
C THR A 15 -17.74 4.75 0.01
N GLN A 16 -18.23 4.18 1.12
CA GLN A 16 -18.27 4.87 2.41
C GLN A 16 -16.87 5.27 2.89
N HIS A 17 -15.89 4.37 2.76
CA HIS A 17 -14.52 4.66 3.18
C HIS A 17 -13.90 5.83 2.39
N VAL A 18 -14.08 5.83 1.07
CA VAL A 18 -13.57 6.89 0.18
C VAL A 18 -14.18 8.25 0.53
N ILE A 19 -15.50 8.30 0.72
CA ILE A 19 -16.21 9.56 1.07
C ILE A 19 -15.78 10.07 2.45
N LEU A 20 -15.78 9.20 3.47
CA LEU A 20 -15.52 9.61 4.85
C LEU A 20 -14.06 10.05 5.10
N ASN A 21 -13.12 9.55 4.30
CA ASN A 21 -11.69 9.87 4.45
C ASN A 21 -11.18 10.81 3.35
N SER A 22 -12.07 11.37 2.53
CA SER A 22 -11.75 12.27 1.42
C SER A 22 -10.65 11.71 0.51
N LEU A 23 -10.71 10.41 0.20
CA LEU A 23 -9.72 9.76 -0.65
C LEU A 23 -9.99 10.09 -2.12
N ALA A 24 -8.92 10.26 -2.90
CA ALA A 24 -9.05 10.42 -4.34
C ALA A 24 -9.53 9.10 -4.98
N PHE A 25 -10.40 9.19 -6.00
CA PHE A 25 -10.99 8.00 -6.63
C PHE A 25 -9.96 7.09 -7.31
N ASN A 26 -8.82 7.65 -7.73
CA ASN A 26 -7.73 6.88 -8.32
C ASN A 26 -7.07 5.91 -7.33
N VAL A 27 -7.32 6.02 -6.01
CA VAL A 27 -6.74 5.11 -5.00
C VAL A 27 -7.04 3.64 -5.31
N VAL A 28 -8.23 3.35 -5.88
CA VAL A 28 -8.65 1.98 -6.23
C VAL A 28 -7.82 1.36 -7.36
N GLN A 29 -7.14 2.19 -8.15
CA GLN A 29 -6.27 1.77 -9.25
C GLN A 29 -4.80 1.65 -8.83
N THR A 30 -4.45 2.12 -7.63
CA THR A 30 -3.07 2.06 -7.17
C THR A 30 -2.68 0.63 -6.84
N LEU A 31 -1.53 0.19 -7.35
CA LEU A 31 -1.01 -1.15 -7.09
C LEU A 31 -0.93 -1.48 -5.57
N PRO A 32 -0.46 -0.58 -4.68
CA PRO A 32 -0.44 -0.86 -3.25
C PRO A 32 -1.82 -1.16 -2.65
N PHE A 33 -2.87 -0.45 -3.07
CA PHE A 33 -4.22 -0.67 -2.57
C PHE A 33 -4.80 -2.01 -3.06
N ILE A 34 -4.59 -2.34 -4.34
CA ILE A 34 -5.03 -3.63 -4.91
C ILE A 34 -4.34 -4.78 -4.19
N CYS A 35 -3.02 -4.72 -4.03
CA CYS A 35 -2.24 -5.73 -3.31
C CYS A 35 -2.67 -5.85 -1.84
N PHE A 36 -2.96 -4.73 -1.18
CA PHE A 36 -3.49 -4.74 0.19
C PHE A 36 -4.81 -5.49 0.29
N VAL A 37 -5.80 -5.16 -0.57
CA VAL A 37 -7.12 -5.83 -0.56
C VAL A 37 -6.99 -7.31 -0.85
N GLN A 38 -6.18 -7.69 -1.84
CA GLN A 38 -5.90 -9.10 -2.16
C GLN A 38 -5.19 -9.82 -1.01
N GLY A 39 -4.23 -9.18 -0.36
CA GLY A 39 -3.52 -9.72 0.79
C GLY A 39 -4.45 -9.96 2.00
N VAL A 40 -5.34 -9.01 2.28
CA VAL A 40 -6.38 -9.19 3.32
C VAL A 40 -7.34 -10.34 2.95
N ALA A 41 -7.75 -10.43 1.68
CA ALA A 41 -8.60 -11.52 1.22
C ALA A 41 -7.92 -12.89 1.32
N ALA A 42 -6.60 -12.96 1.04
CA ALA A 42 -5.79 -14.17 1.15
C ALA A 42 -5.51 -14.58 2.61
N TYR A 43 -5.25 -13.61 3.49
CA TYR A 43 -5.09 -13.86 4.93
C TYR A 43 -6.40 -14.31 5.59
N GLY A 44 -7.53 -13.79 5.10
CA GLY A 44 -8.87 -14.16 5.56
C GLY A 44 -9.32 -13.42 6.81
N LEU A 45 -10.37 -13.94 7.45
CA LEU A 45 -11.11 -13.26 8.54
C LEU A 45 -10.30 -13.03 9.83
N VAL A 46 -9.14 -13.68 9.96
CA VAL A 46 -8.25 -13.51 11.12
C VAL A 46 -7.46 -12.19 11.03
N TYR A 47 -7.42 -11.56 9.85
CA TYR A 47 -6.74 -10.29 9.67
C TYR A 47 -7.43 -9.19 10.46
N LYS A 48 -6.67 -8.49 11.29
CA LYS A 48 -7.13 -7.30 12.02
C LYS A 48 -6.32 -6.11 11.56
N LEU A 49 -7.01 -5.01 11.29
CA LEU A 49 -6.37 -3.74 10.97
C LEU A 49 -5.45 -3.31 12.13
N PRO A 50 -4.26 -2.77 11.84
CA PRO A 50 -3.38 -2.25 12.88
C PRO A 50 -4.04 -1.04 13.56
N SER A 51 -3.74 -0.85 14.85
CA SER A 51 -4.13 0.36 15.55
C SER A 51 -3.42 1.59 14.99
N TYR A 52 -4.00 2.78 15.18
CA TYR A 52 -3.35 4.06 14.83
C TYR A 52 -1.94 4.17 15.40
N SER A 53 -1.76 3.80 16.68
CA SER A 53 -0.46 3.81 17.35
C SER A 53 0.54 2.89 16.64
N THR A 54 0.16 1.64 16.35
CA THR A 54 1.01 0.66 15.67
C THR A 54 1.38 1.12 14.26
N LEU A 55 0.41 1.67 13.52
CA LEU A 55 0.63 2.20 12.18
C LEU A 55 1.66 3.34 12.21
N ARG A 56 1.49 4.30 13.12
CA ARG A 56 2.34 5.49 13.23
C ARG A 56 3.74 5.19 13.76
N THR A 57 3.88 4.34 14.79
CA THR A 57 5.16 4.16 15.50
C THR A 57 5.97 2.98 15.01
N LYS A 58 5.35 2.00 14.33
CA LYS A 58 6.04 0.79 13.87
C LYS A 58 5.99 0.65 12.36
N LEU A 59 4.79 0.59 11.77
CA LEU A 59 4.66 0.22 10.36
C LEU A 59 5.24 1.28 9.41
N ILE A 60 4.93 2.56 9.62
CA ILE A 60 5.46 3.65 8.78
C ILE A 60 6.98 3.82 8.96
N PRO A 61 7.55 3.82 10.18
CA PRO A 61 9.00 3.86 10.34
C PRO A 61 9.72 2.66 9.72
N ASN A 62 9.19 1.45 9.86
CA ASN A 62 9.79 0.25 9.28
C ASN A 62 9.81 0.32 7.75
N SER A 63 8.71 0.76 7.11
CA SER A 63 8.70 0.90 5.65
C SER A 63 9.70 1.95 5.16
N ARG A 64 9.94 3.03 5.93
CA ARG A 64 10.99 4.00 5.61
C ARG A 64 12.39 3.40 5.69
N ILE A 65 12.64 2.51 6.66
CA ILE A 65 13.91 1.80 6.79
C ILE A 65 14.12 0.90 5.57
N GLU A 66 13.12 0.08 5.20
CA GLU A 66 13.20 -0.80 4.02
C GLU A 66 13.48 -0.02 2.73
N VAL A 67 12.80 1.11 2.53
CA VAL A 67 13.07 2.00 1.39
C VAL A 67 14.50 2.56 1.46
N GLY A 68 14.97 2.96 2.64
CA GLY A 68 16.32 3.47 2.84
C GLY A 68 17.40 2.41 2.54
N GLU A 69 17.17 1.16 2.93
CA GLU A 69 18.04 0.02 2.61
C GLU A 69 18.07 -0.26 1.12
N TYR A 70 16.91 -0.24 0.46
CA TYR A 70 16.82 -0.38 -1.00
C TYR A 70 17.59 0.73 -1.72
N VAL A 71 17.36 2.00 -1.35
CA VAL A 71 18.09 3.14 -1.91
C VAL A 71 19.59 3.00 -1.70
N SER A 72 20.01 2.57 -0.51
CA SER A 72 21.44 2.36 -0.20
C SER A 72 22.04 1.25 -1.06
N LYS A 73 21.30 0.15 -1.28
CA LYS A 73 21.71 -0.95 -2.17
C LYS A 73 21.86 -0.47 -3.62
N VAL A 74 20.90 0.29 -4.12
CA VAL A 74 20.94 0.87 -5.48
C VAL A 74 22.13 1.82 -5.60
N LYS A 75 22.35 2.72 -4.64
CA LYS A 75 23.51 3.62 -4.65
C LYS A 75 24.85 2.88 -4.67
N LYS A 76 24.96 1.77 -3.93
CA LYS A 76 26.16 0.93 -3.95
C LYS A 76 26.41 0.29 -5.32
N SER A 77 25.36 -0.08 -6.06
CA SER A 77 25.54 -0.70 -7.39
C SER A 77 26.08 0.29 -8.43
N TRP A 78 25.84 1.59 -8.25
CA TRP A 78 26.32 2.64 -9.16
C TRP A 78 27.84 2.66 -9.31
N VAL A 79 28.59 2.25 -8.28
CA VAL A 79 30.06 2.14 -8.34
C VAL A 79 30.49 1.16 -9.44
N THR A 80 29.71 0.11 -9.67
CA THR A 80 30.02 -0.94 -10.65
C THR A 80 29.31 -0.70 -11.98
N THR A 81 28.05 -0.28 -11.96
CA THR A 81 27.21 -0.19 -13.17
C THR A 81 27.13 1.22 -13.76
N GLY A 82 27.61 2.25 -13.04
CA GLY A 82 27.25 3.63 -13.29
C GLY A 82 25.79 3.94 -12.94
N CYS A 83 25.37 5.20 -13.07
CA CYS A 83 23.97 5.61 -13.00
C CYS A 83 23.72 6.88 -13.82
N THR A 84 22.47 7.04 -14.30
CA THR A 84 21.97 8.29 -14.85
C THR A 84 20.93 8.85 -13.89
N LEU A 85 21.17 10.05 -13.37
CA LEU A 85 20.21 10.77 -12.54
C LEU A 85 19.43 11.75 -13.43
N MET A 86 18.13 11.53 -13.55
CA MET A 86 17.23 12.48 -14.19
C MET A 86 16.63 13.34 -13.09
N SER A 87 17.16 14.55 -12.94
CA SER A 87 16.61 15.55 -12.04
C SER A 87 15.41 16.21 -12.72
N ASP A 88 14.28 16.23 -12.03
CA ASP A 88 13.18 17.10 -12.42
C ASP A 88 13.52 18.52 -11.94
N MET A 89 13.54 19.48 -12.88
CA MET A 89 13.67 20.90 -12.55
C MET A 89 12.28 21.50 -12.66
N GLU A 90 11.59 21.61 -11.52
CA GLU A 90 10.36 22.41 -11.40
C GLU A 90 10.69 23.85 -10.98
#